data_AF-A0A6S6WD17-F1
#
_entry.id   AF-A0A6S6WD17-F1
#
_cell.length_a   1.000
_cell.length_b   1.000
_cell.length_c   1.000
_cell.angle_alpha   90.00
_cell.angle_beta   90.00
_cell.angle_gamma   90.00
#
_symmetry.space_group_name_H-M   'P 1'
#
loop_
_entity.id
_entity.type
_entity.pdbx_description
1 polymer ?
#
loop_
_entity_poly.entity_id
_entity_poly.type
_entity_poly.pdbx_seq_one_letter_code
_entity_poly.pdbx_strand_id
1 'polypeptide(L)'
;MPQQQAAFIKVPTELTGGFQTMPTEPSRRIPDSDLRVEICTEADALKIAEAFYTCFPADWWAKKEPVELRPAEDVRHALLAKRLLPAFKHPHMIIVKAVFVPTGEIIGVAGWSLPSSPEVHTLFRRSAVDHYG
;
A
#
# COMPACT_ATOMS: atom_id res chain seq x y z
N MET A 1 9.81 -11.96 -24.37
CA MET A 1 10.46 -10.79 -25.02
C MET A 1 11.29 -10.07 -23.97
N PRO A 2 12.48 -9.53 -24.29
CA PRO A 2 13.26 -8.76 -23.33
C PRO A 2 12.45 -7.55 -22.85
N GLN A 3 12.43 -7.30 -21.54
CA GLN A 3 11.74 -6.14 -20.97
C GLN A 3 12.42 -4.85 -21.42
N GLN A 4 11.61 -3.89 -21.89
CA GLN A 4 12.11 -2.59 -22.29
C GLN A 4 12.54 -1.78 -21.07
N GLN A 5 13.61 -0.99 -21.24
CA GLN A 5 14.03 -0.02 -20.24
C GLN A 5 12.93 1.02 -20.06
N ALA A 6 12.54 1.27 -18.82
CA ALA A 6 11.54 2.28 -18.51
C ALA A 6 12.11 3.68 -18.79
N ALA A 7 11.27 4.56 -19.34
CA ALA A 7 11.64 5.94 -19.62
C ALA A 7 11.99 6.68 -18.32
N PHE A 8 13.03 7.51 -18.36
CA PHE A 8 13.32 8.43 -17.27
C PHE A 8 12.27 9.54 -17.24
N ILE A 9 11.62 9.73 -16.10
CA ILE A 9 10.65 10.80 -15.87
C ILE A 9 11.28 11.78 -14.88
N LYS A 10 11.52 13.02 -15.33
CA LYS A 10 12.02 14.09 -14.47
C LYS A 10 10.88 14.63 -13.60
N VAL A 11 11.03 14.51 -12.29
CA VAL A 11 10.12 15.06 -11.28
C VAL A 11 10.71 16.37 -10.76
N PRO A 12 9.92 17.46 -10.60
CA PRO A 12 10.40 18.75 -10.11
C PRO A 12 10.61 18.72 -8.58
N THR A 13 11.63 17.96 -8.15
CA THR A 13 11.93 17.72 -6.73
C THR A 13 12.29 18.98 -5.94
N GLU A 14 12.77 20.01 -6.63
CA GLU A 14 13.07 21.33 -6.08
C GLU A 14 11.84 22.05 -5.51
N LEU A 15 10.64 21.73 -6.00
CA LEU A 15 9.39 22.33 -5.54
C LEU A 15 8.81 21.62 -4.30
N THR A 16 9.21 20.38 -4.05
CA THR A 16 8.59 19.52 -3.03
C THR A 16 9.54 19.14 -1.89
N GLY A 17 10.84 19.41 -2.03
CA GLY A 17 11.87 18.89 -1.13
C GLY A 17 12.00 17.36 -1.20
N GLY A 18 11.51 16.76 -2.28
CA GLY A 18 11.55 15.31 -2.52
C GLY A 18 12.88 14.83 -3.11
N PHE A 19 12.89 13.58 -3.56
CA PHE A 19 14.05 12.97 -4.25
C PHE A 19 13.61 12.30 -5.56
N GLN A 20 14.53 12.28 -6.53
CA GLN A 20 14.34 11.62 -7.82
C GLN A 20 14.90 10.19 -7.74
N THR A 21 14.13 9.21 -8.18
CA THR A 21 14.62 7.83 -8.38
C THR A 21 14.99 7.59 -9.85
N MET A 22 15.88 6.63 -10.08
CA MET A 22 16.23 6.15 -11.42
C MET A 22 15.34 4.97 -11.83
N PRO A 23 15.01 4.82 -13.12
CA PRO A 23 14.34 3.61 -13.61
C PRO A 23 15.12 2.34 -13.23
N THR A 24 14.40 1.30 -12.81
CA THR A 24 15.01 0.00 -12.53
C THR A 24 15.56 -0.61 -13.82
N GLU A 25 16.82 -1.05 -13.79
CA GLU A 25 17.46 -1.77 -14.89
C GLU A 25 16.63 -3.01 -15.32
N PRO A 26 16.43 -3.26 -16.64
CA PRO A 26 15.61 -4.38 -17.11
C PRO A 26 15.99 -5.74 -16.52
N SER A 27 17.28 -6.00 -16.32
CA SER A 27 17.79 -7.26 -15.76
C SER A 27 17.42 -7.49 -14.30
N ARG A 28 16.94 -6.44 -13.60
CA ARG A 28 16.49 -6.50 -12.21
C ARG A 28 14.97 -6.44 -12.07
N ARG A 29 14.23 -6.35 -13.19
CA ARG A 29 12.77 -6.34 -13.18
C ARG A 29 12.26 -7.78 -13.16
N ILE A 30 11.18 -7.99 -12.41
CA ILE A 30 10.41 -9.23 -12.49
C ILE A 30 9.72 -9.24 -13.87
N PRO A 31 9.75 -10.34 -14.63
CA PRO A 31 9.08 -10.45 -15.92
C PRO A 31 7.60 -10.09 -15.84
N ASP A 32 7.06 -9.38 -16.84
CA ASP A 32 5.64 -8.99 -16.85
C ASP A 32 4.72 -10.22 -16.86
N SER A 33 5.17 -11.32 -17.47
CA SER A 33 4.47 -12.62 -17.43
C SER A 33 4.33 -13.21 -16.04
N ASP A 34 5.21 -12.79 -15.12
CA ASP A 34 5.30 -13.33 -13.76
C ASP A 34 4.58 -12.42 -12.76
N LEU A 35 3.91 -11.37 -13.25
CA LEU A 35 3.17 -10.41 -12.45
C LEU A 35 1.71 -10.33 -12.88
N ARG A 36 0.82 -10.32 -11.89
CA ARG A 36 -0.59 -9.90 -12.05
C ARG A 36 -0.87 -8.72 -11.16
N VAL A 37 -1.61 -7.75 -11.69
CA VAL A 37 -2.15 -6.63 -10.90
C VAL A 37 -3.64 -6.83 -10.74
N GLU A 38 -4.11 -6.81 -9.50
CA GLU A 38 -5.49 -7.11 -9.13
C GLU A 38 -6.02 -6.06 -8.16
N ILE A 39 -7.34 -5.83 -8.16
CA ILE A 39 -8.00 -5.06 -7.12
C ILE A 39 -8.00 -5.89 -5.83
N CYS A 40 -7.70 -5.26 -4.70
CA CYS A 40 -7.74 -5.92 -3.40
C CYS A 40 -9.18 -6.30 -3.03
N THR A 41 -9.30 -7.46 -2.38
CA THR A 41 -10.56 -8.01 -1.86
C THR A 41 -10.49 -8.12 -0.35
N GLU A 42 -11.62 -8.42 0.29
CA GLU A 42 -11.69 -8.63 1.74
C GLU A 42 -10.72 -9.72 2.23
N ALA A 43 -10.50 -10.76 1.41
CA ALA A 43 -9.59 -11.85 1.72
C ALA A 43 -8.12 -11.39 1.85
N ASP A 44 -7.77 -10.24 1.27
CA ASP A 44 -6.41 -9.71 1.28
C ASP A 44 -6.10 -8.88 2.54
N ALA A 45 -7.12 -8.48 3.32
CA ALA A 45 -6.99 -7.46 4.36
C ALA A 45 -5.93 -7.80 5.42
N LEU A 46 -5.91 -9.04 5.91
CA LEU A 46 -4.97 -9.46 6.94
C LEU A 46 -3.53 -9.48 6.40
N LYS A 47 -3.32 -10.06 5.21
CA LYS A 47 -1.99 -10.15 4.61
C LYS A 47 -1.41 -8.78 4.29
N ILE A 48 -2.26 -7.85 3.84
CA ILE A 48 -1.87 -6.46 3.59
C ILE A 48 -1.55 -5.74 4.90
N ALA A 49 -2.31 -5.98 5.97
CA ALA A 49 -2.00 -5.41 7.28
C ALA A 49 -0.61 -5.86 7.79
N GLU A 50 -0.32 -7.16 7.73
CA GLU A 50 1.00 -7.71 8.06
C GLU A 50 2.12 -7.08 7.22
N ALA A 51 1.88 -6.95 5.91
CA ALA A 51 2.84 -6.33 4.99
C ALA A 51 3.11 -4.86 5.36
N PHE A 52 2.10 -4.10 5.77
CA PHE A 52 2.31 -2.72 6.21
C PHE A 52 3.16 -2.62 7.49
N TYR A 53 2.96 -3.50 8.47
CA TYR A 53 3.84 -3.52 9.66
C TYR A 53 5.26 -3.97 9.34
N THR A 54 5.44 -4.78 8.30
CA THR A 54 6.77 -5.18 7.81
C THR A 54 7.48 -4.05 7.06
N CYS A 55 6.74 -3.32 6.20
CA CYS A 55 7.31 -2.31 5.32
C CYS A 55 7.55 -0.95 5.99
N PHE A 56 6.73 -0.57 6.98
CA PHE A 56 6.85 0.73 7.65
C PHE A 56 7.59 0.62 8.98
N PRO A 57 8.55 1.52 9.26
CA PRO A 57 9.34 1.47 10.48
C PRO A 57 8.52 1.83 11.73
N ALA A 58 9.01 1.41 12.90
CA ALA A 58 8.29 1.54 14.16
C ALA A 58 7.99 3.00 14.57
N ASP A 59 8.85 3.95 14.21
CA ASP A 59 8.69 5.39 14.44
C ASP A 59 7.57 5.98 13.58
N TRP A 60 7.39 5.48 12.36
CA TRP A 60 6.28 5.84 11.49
C TRP A 60 4.94 5.39 12.07
N TRP A 61 4.90 4.20 12.68
CA TRP A 61 3.75 3.71 13.43
C TRP A 61 3.51 4.47 14.73
N ALA A 62 4.57 4.99 15.39
CA ALA A 62 4.45 5.71 16.67
C ALA A 62 3.62 6.99 16.55
N LYS A 63 3.58 7.57 15.36
CA LYS A 63 2.75 8.74 15.03
C LYS A 63 1.26 8.44 14.90
N LYS A 64 0.85 7.16 14.88
CA LYS A 64 -0.53 6.71 14.65
C LYS A 64 -1.04 5.84 15.80
N GLU A 65 -0.14 5.07 16.38
CA GLU A 65 -0.36 4.14 17.46
C GLU A 65 0.68 4.46 18.54
N PRO A 66 0.35 5.30 19.53
CA PRO A 66 1.27 5.64 20.62
C PRO A 66 1.74 4.39 21.34
N VAL A 67 3.05 4.29 21.62
CA VAL A 67 3.71 3.05 22.06
C VAL A 67 3.10 2.53 23.36
N GLU A 68 2.78 3.43 24.27
CA GLU A 68 2.18 3.18 25.57
C GLU A 68 0.73 2.64 25.50
N LEU A 69 0.05 2.79 24.35
CA LEU A 69 -1.31 2.30 24.12
C LEU A 69 -1.37 1.12 23.15
N ARG A 70 -0.21 0.63 22.65
CA ARG A 70 -0.18 -0.45 21.66
C ARG A 70 -0.53 -1.79 22.28
N PRO A 71 -1.49 -2.54 21.70
CA PRO A 71 -1.67 -3.93 22.03
C PRO A 71 -0.55 -4.79 21.38
N ALA A 72 -0.61 -6.09 21.64
CA ALA A 72 0.24 -7.08 21.00
C ALA A 72 0.17 -7.00 19.45
N GLU A 73 1.23 -7.43 18.77
CA GLU A 73 1.39 -7.26 17.33
C GLU A 73 0.30 -7.94 16.49
N ASP A 74 -0.04 -9.17 16.84
CA ASP A 74 -1.13 -9.93 16.23
C ASP A 74 -2.48 -9.19 16.33
N VAL A 75 -2.76 -8.58 17.48
CA VAL A 75 -3.94 -7.73 17.68
C VAL A 75 -3.87 -6.49 16.81
N ARG A 76 -2.69 -5.86 16.68
CA ARG A 76 -2.48 -4.71 15.79
C ARG A 76 -2.72 -5.06 14.32
N HIS A 77 -2.30 -6.23 13.87
CA HIS A 77 -2.55 -6.74 12.52
C HIS A 77 -4.05 -6.90 12.27
N ALA A 78 -4.76 -7.57 13.19
CA ALA A 78 -6.20 -7.77 13.08
C ALA A 78 -6.99 -6.45 13.07
N LEU A 79 -6.59 -5.49 13.92
CA LEU A 79 -7.21 -4.16 13.97
C LEU A 79 -6.98 -3.39 12.67
N LEU A 80 -5.76 -3.42 12.12
CA LEU A 80 -5.49 -2.77 10.84
C LEU A 80 -6.25 -3.45 9.69
N ALA A 81 -6.30 -4.78 9.65
CA ALA A 81 -7.09 -5.51 8.67
C ALA A 81 -8.57 -5.06 8.70
N LYS A 82 -9.14 -4.92 9.90
CA LYS A 82 -10.50 -4.41 10.07
C LYS A 82 -10.67 -2.97 9.55
N ARG A 83 -9.67 -2.09 9.71
CA ARG A 83 -9.66 -0.73 9.14
C ARG A 83 -9.58 -0.71 7.62
N LEU A 84 -8.98 -1.74 7.00
CA LEU A 84 -8.83 -1.84 5.55
C LEU A 84 -10.12 -2.27 4.83
N LEU A 85 -10.93 -3.12 5.47
CA LEU A 85 -12.12 -3.70 4.82
C LEU A 85 -13.09 -2.64 4.23
N PRO A 86 -13.43 -1.56 4.95
CA PRO A 86 -14.33 -0.54 4.40
C PRO A 86 -13.64 0.26 3.29
N ALA A 87 -12.32 0.51 3.44
CA ALA A 87 -11.53 1.19 2.42
C ALA A 87 -11.47 0.42 1.09
N PHE A 88 -11.47 -0.91 1.10
CA PHE A 88 -11.54 -1.73 -0.13
C PHE A 88 -12.87 -1.58 -0.89
N LYS A 89 -13.94 -1.20 -0.18
CA LYS A 89 -15.28 -1.03 -0.76
C LYS A 89 -15.61 0.43 -1.06
N HIS A 90 -14.77 1.36 -0.61
CA HIS A 90 -15.06 2.78 -0.69
C HIS A 90 -14.97 3.27 -2.15
N PRO A 91 -16.01 3.94 -2.69
CA PRO A 91 -16.10 4.24 -4.13
C PRO A 91 -15.01 5.18 -4.65
N HIS A 92 -14.40 5.95 -3.76
CA HIS A 92 -13.31 6.87 -4.10
C HIS A 92 -11.93 6.37 -3.67
N MET A 93 -11.81 5.12 -3.21
CA MET A 93 -10.53 4.53 -2.83
C MET A 93 -10.21 3.38 -3.77
N ILE A 94 -9.04 3.41 -4.39
CA ILE A 94 -8.55 2.29 -5.19
C ILE A 94 -7.38 1.69 -4.43
N ILE A 95 -7.44 0.38 -4.19
CA ILE A 95 -6.32 -0.37 -3.63
C ILE A 95 -6.09 -1.59 -4.52
N VAL A 96 -4.87 -1.69 -5.03
CA VAL A 96 -4.41 -2.78 -5.91
C VAL A 96 -3.28 -3.54 -5.24
N LYS A 97 -3.17 -4.82 -5.60
CA LYS A 97 -2.08 -5.71 -5.23
C LYS A 97 -1.33 -6.18 -6.47
N ALA A 98 -0.02 -6.34 -6.33
CA ALA A 98 0.81 -7.06 -7.27
C ALA A 98 1.02 -8.49 -6.76
N VAL A 99 0.66 -9.47 -7.57
CA VAL A 99 0.77 -10.90 -7.27
C VAL A 99 1.90 -11.50 -8.12
N PHE A 100 2.84 -12.17 -7.48
CA PHE A 100 3.90 -12.91 -8.15
C PHE A 100 3.37 -14.27 -8.59
N VAL A 101 3.14 -14.42 -9.89
CA VAL A 101 2.44 -15.56 -10.51
C VAL A 101 3.05 -16.93 -10.11
N PRO A 102 4.38 -17.12 -10.06
CA PRO A 102 4.96 -18.43 -9.72
C PRO A 102 4.60 -18.96 -8.33
N THR A 103 4.29 -18.08 -7.38
CA THR A 103 4.00 -18.46 -5.98
C THR A 103 2.58 -18.12 -5.54
N GLY A 104 1.92 -17.18 -6.24
CA GLY A 104 0.66 -16.58 -5.81
C GLY A 104 0.81 -15.56 -4.68
N GLU A 105 2.04 -15.21 -4.27
CA GLU A 105 2.26 -14.26 -3.18
C GLU A 105 2.00 -12.82 -3.59
N ILE A 106 1.47 -12.04 -2.65
CA ILE A 106 1.37 -10.58 -2.78
C ILE A 106 2.76 -9.99 -2.52
N ILE A 107 3.32 -9.31 -3.52
CA ILE A 107 4.67 -8.72 -3.48
C ILE A 107 4.65 -7.18 -3.51
N GLY A 108 3.46 -6.59 -3.60
CA GLY A 108 3.29 -5.14 -3.56
C GLY A 108 1.83 -4.75 -3.38
N VAL A 109 1.62 -3.61 -2.73
CA VAL A 109 0.31 -3.00 -2.54
C VAL A 109 0.43 -1.52 -2.82
N ALA A 110 -0.50 -0.97 -3.58
CA ALA A 110 -0.62 0.46 -3.81
C ALA A 110 -2.07 0.88 -3.60
N GLY A 111 -2.26 2.04 -2.98
CA GLY A 111 -3.59 2.59 -2.76
C GLY A 111 -3.60 4.11 -2.87
N TRP A 112 -4.67 4.66 -3.42
CA TRP A 112 -4.86 6.09 -3.59
C TRP A 112 -6.35 6.45 -3.53
N SER A 113 -6.61 7.69 -3.10
CA SER A 113 -7.93 8.30 -3.21
C SER A 113 -8.09 8.96 -4.57
N LEU A 114 -9.27 8.83 -5.17
CA LEU A 114 -9.61 9.50 -6.42
C LEU A 114 -9.78 11.01 -6.20
N PRO A 115 -9.49 11.86 -7.21
CA PRO A 115 -9.70 13.31 -7.10
C PRO A 115 -11.15 13.73 -6.83
N SER A 116 -12.11 12.85 -7.10
CA SER A 116 -13.54 13.06 -6.80
C SER A 116 -13.91 12.79 -5.35
N SER A 117 -12.97 12.33 -4.52
CA SER A 117 -13.22 12.11 -3.10
C SER A 117 -13.50 13.44 -2.40
N PRO A 118 -14.63 13.60 -1.70
CA PRO A 118 -14.96 14.84 -1.02
C PRO A 118 -14.03 15.14 0.16
N GLU A 119 -13.37 14.11 0.69
CA GLU A 119 -12.54 14.18 1.89
C GLU A 119 -11.25 13.38 1.70
N VAL A 120 -10.15 13.86 2.30
CA VAL A 120 -8.89 13.10 2.38
C VAL A 120 -8.77 12.53 3.78
N HIS A 121 -8.89 11.21 3.88
CA HIS A 121 -8.69 10.49 5.13
C HIS A 121 -7.59 9.44 4.99
N THR A 122 -6.98 9.04 6.11
CA THR A 122 -5.91 8.04 6.13
C THR A 122 -6.41 6.72 6.69
N LEU A 123 -6.25 5.66 5.92
CA LEU A 123 -6.62 4.27 6.30
C LEU A 123 -5.82 3.72 7.48
N PHE A 124 -4.70 4.36 7.86
CA PHE A 124 -3.84 3.90 8.94
C PHE A 124 -4.24 4.42 10.33
N ARG A 125 -5.20 5.34 10.43
CA ARG A 125 -5.68 5.88 11.71
C ARG A 125 -6.88 5.11 12.21
N ARG A 126 -7.08 5.12 13.53
CA ARG A 126 -8.25 4.51 14.19
C ARG A 126 -9.59 5.01 13.63
N SER A 127 -9.68 6.31 13.31
CA SER A 127 -10.89 6.94 12.72
C SER A 127 -11.23 6.45 11.32
N ALA A 128 -10.39 5.63 10.68
CA ALA A 128 -10.63 5.11 9.34
C ALA A 128 -11.87 4.21 9.27
N VAL A 129 -12.19 3.47 10.32
CA VAL A 129 -13.41 2.64 10.36
C VAL A 129 -14.62 3.55 10.26
N ASP A 130 -14.72 4.52 11.17
CA ASP A 130 -15.86 5.45 11.21
C ASP A 130 -16.02 6.26 9.91
N HIS A 131 -14.90 6.58 9.25
CA HIS A 131 -14.92 7.36 8.00
C HIS A 131 -15.28 6.53 6.76
N TYR A 132 -14.74 5.31 6.62
CA TYR A 132 -14.93 4.50 5.41
C TYR A 132 -16.09 3.49 5.49
N GLY A 133 -16.63 3.20 6.68
CA GLY A 133 -17.77 2.30 6.89
C GLY A 133 -17.63 1.38 8.10
#